data_AF-A0A5E3XBZ5-F1
#
_entry.id   AF-A0A5E3XBZ5-F1
#
_cell.length_a   1.000
_cell.length_b   1.000
_cell.length_c   1.000
_cell.angle_alpha   90.00
_cell.angle_beta   90.00
_cell.angle_gamma   90.00
#
_symmetry.space_group_name_H-M   'P 1'
#
loop_
_entity.id
_entity.type
_entity.pdbx_description
1 polymer ?
#
loop_
_entity_poly.entity_id
_entity_poly.type
_entity_poly.pdbx_seq_one_letter_code
_entity_poly.pdbx_strand_id
1 'polypeptide(L)'
;MDPASPPASPLPIPHIDAIQADAHKLYSKAWGVQWPRQTRTSLAPLPSSSNSATDADSRLGQERTQKQETFEYSYDCLTFLTSLPETFLPSPIDSGTSDSDTLVIMHEYALLIDLITYGYICDVRATAITGQPGIGKSTFLLYLLLHRLSQRQPTALHLPSTPHHYIVFDDEGADVYALDEISDRLRECVALSDSAPSNALVEEHPCACFLSRAARIIQTAPPSTNSDTGWIKQLRGSVLVMALPSEREVGAVVKEKGYDPLASFAHTRKWGPCTRRVLDLLHSSAASNTQLENTERMLTRRAERAAVDICASLYTHPTTGLTDQERLDALVFYLKDKDKDNIHYFDLVCIRPARRIVQGNIKGWEGWEVVVPEGYLKGVFERERDSQWRRGRRIGGDGGEV
;
A
#
# COMPACT_ATOMS: atom_id res chain seq x y z
N MET A 1 1.91 -9.65 40.00
CA MET A 1 3.11 -8.95 39.51
C MET A 1 3.66 -9.82 38.41
N ASP A 2 3.36 -9.48 37.16
CA ASP A 2 3.91 -10.22 36.02
C ASP A 2 5.41 -9.90 35.91
N PRO A 3 6.27 -10.92 35.70
CA PRO A 3 7.69 -10.68 35.47
C PRO A 3 7.84 -9.87 34.19
N ALA A 4 8.47 -8.70 34.30
CA ALA A 4 8.78 -7.83 33.17
C ALA A 4 9.48 -8.66 32.08
N SER A 5 8.91 -8.69 30.88
CA SER A 5 9.51 -9.33 29.72
C SER A 5 10.92 -8.76 29.52
N PRO A 6 11.94 -9.61 29.30
CA PRO A 6 13.30 -9.13 29.06
C PRO A 6 13.31 -8.19 27.85
N PRO A 7 14.07 -7.09 27.88
CA PRO A 7 14.16 -6.16 26.76
C PRO A 7 14.62 -6.93 25.51
N ALA A 8 13.92 -6.73 24.40
CA ALA A 8 14.26 -7.35 23.13
C ALA A 8 15.73 -7.04 22.80
N SER A 9 16.52 -8.08 22.50
CA SER A 9 17.91 -7.90 22.08
C SER A 9 17.96 -6.93 20.89
N PRO A 10 18.83 -5.91 20.92
CA PRO A 10 18.95 -4.97 19.82
C PRO A 10 19.28 -5.75 18.54
N LEU A 11 18.52 -5.50 17.47
CA LEU A 11 18.80 -6.09 16.16
C LEU A 11 20.25 -5.73 15.77
N PRO A 12 21.03 -6.69 15.24
CA PRO A 12 22.38 -6.41 14.79
C PRO A 12 22.32 -5.31 13.73
N ILE A 13 22.95 -4.16 14.02
CA ILE A 13 23.06 -3.06 13.07
C ILE A 13 23.89 -3.60 11.89
N PRO A 14 23.37 -3.57 10.65
CA PRO A 14 24.13 -4.01 9.50
C PRO A 14 25.44 -3.21 9.44
N HIS A 15 26.56 -3.90 9.22
CA HIS A 15 27.85 -3.23 9.12
C HIS A 15 27.84 -2.29 7.91
N ILE A 16 28.26 -1.03 8.09
CA ILE A 16 28.26 -0.01 7.03
C ILE A 16 28.97 -0.51 5.75
N ASP A 17 30.06 -1.27 5.91
CA ASP A 17 30.79 -1.89 4.79
C ASP A 17 29.94 -2.84 3.95
N ALA A 18 28.99 -3.56 4.57
CA ALA A 18 28.09 -4.47 3.85
C ALA A 18 27.08 -3.66 3.02
N ILE A 19 26.52 -2.59 3.59
CA ILE A 19 25.61 -1.67 2.87
C ILE A 19 26.37 -1.01 1.70
N GLN A 20 27.61 -0.59 1.92
CA GLN A 20 28.46 0.01 0.87
C GLN A 20 28.76 -0.98 -0.26
N ALA A 21 29.12 -2.23 0.08
CA ALA A 21 29.35 -3.28 -0.91
C ALA A 21 28.09 -3.56 -1.74
N ASP A 22 26.93 -3.60 -1.09
CA ASP A 22 25.64 -3.77 -1.74
C ASP A 22 25.32 -2.59 -2.67
N ALA A 23 25.54 -1.36 -2.23
CA ALA A 23 25.35 -0.15 -3.02
C ALA A 23 26.21 -0.15 -4.29
N HIS A 24 27.50 -0.49 -4.17
CA HIS A 24 28.40 -0.65 -5.31
C HIS A 24 27.94 -1.75 -6.28
N LYS A 25 27.46 -2.88 -5.74
CA LYS A 25 26.94 -3.99 -6.56
C LYS A 25 25.70 -3.57 -7.34
N LEU A 26 24.77 -2.84 -6.74
CA LEU A 26 23.61 -2.28 -7.44
C LEU A 26 24.04 -1.26 -8.50
N TYR A 27 24.92 -0.32 -8.15
CA TYR A 27 25.40 0.72 -9.05
C TYR A 27 26.07 0.14 -10.31
N SER A 28 27.04 -0.77 -10.13
CA SER A 28 27.74 -1.42 -11.24
C SER A 28 26.81 -2.18 -12.20
N LYS A 29 25.65 -2.63 -11.71
CA LYS A 29 24.68 -3.37 -12.51
C LYS A 29 23.62 -2.47 -13.17
N ALA A 30 23.19 -1.39 -12.50
CA ALA A 30 22.05 -0.58 -12.93
C ALA A 30 22.43 0.77 -13.55
N TRP A 31 23.61 1.33 -13.28
CA TRP A 31 23.96 2.68 -13.71
C TRP A 31 24.14 2.79 -15.22
N GLY A 32 23.23 3.49 -15.88
CA GLY A 32 23.18 3.62 -17.34
C GLY A 32 22.82 2.32 -18.07
N VAL A 33 22.33 1.31 -17.34
CA VAL A 33 21.96 0.00 -17.90
C VAL A 33 20.48 -0.21 -17.66
N GLN A 34 19.71 -0.41 -18.74
CA GLN A 34 18.30 -0.76 -18.62
C GLN A 34 18.16 -2.12 -17.95
N TRP A 35 17.42 -2.16 -16.84
CA TRP A 35 17.15 -3.42 -16.16
C TRP A 35 16.36 -4.37 -17.08
N PRO A 36 16.69 -5.68 -17.12
CA PRO A 36 16.01 -6.62 -18.02
C PRO A 36 14.49 -6.60 -17.83
N ARG A 37 13.77 -6.32 -18.94
CA ARG A 37 12.32 -6.28 -19.01
C ARG A 37 11.82 -7.41 -19.90
N GLN A 38 10.75 -8.08 -19.47
CA GLN A 38 10.08 -9.12 -20.23
C GLN A 38 8.58 -8.85 -20.27
N THR A 39 7.95 -9.16 -21.41
CA THR A 39 6.49 -9.26 -21.51
C THR A 39 6.11 -10.72 -21.34
N ARG A 40 5.21 -11.00 -20.39
CA ARG A 40 4.69 -12.32 -20.08
C ARG A 40 3.17 -12.33 -20.20
N THR A 41 2.58 -13.52 -20.18
CA THR A 41 1.12 -13.68 -20.26
C THR A 41 0.56 -14.42 -19.06
N SER A 42 -0.68 -14.13 -18.66
CA SER A 42 -1.38 -14.80 -17.55
C SER A 42 -2.85 -15.00 -17.92
N LEU A 43 -3.57 -15.77 -17.10
CA LEU A 43 -4.97 -16.12 -17.31
C LEU A 43 -5.87 -15.33 -16.36
N ALA A 44 -7.00 -14.87 -16.89
CA ALA A 44 -8.06 -14.24 -16.13
C ALA A 44 -9.42 -14.89 -16.45
N PRO A 45 -10.37 -14.91 -15.50
CA PRO A 45 -11.75 -15.27 -15.79
C PRO A 45 -12.37 -14.33 -16.81
N LEU A 46 -13.10 -14.86 -17.80
CA LEU A 46 -13.91 -14.03 -18.69
C LEU A 46 -14.91 -13.20 -17.87
N PRO A 47 -15.04 -11.88 -18.14
CA PRO A 47 -16.03 -11.06 -17.47
C PRO A 47 -17.41 -11.66 -17.73
N SER A 48 -18.11 -12.02 -16.66
CA SER A 48 -19.43 -12.64 -16.77
C SER A 48 -20.36 -11.66 -17.49
N SER A 49 -20.77 -12.00 -18.71
CA SER A 49 -21.68 -11.18 -19.52
C SER A 49 -23.10 -11.10 -18.95
N SER A 50 -23.38 -11.86 -17.89
CA SER A 50 -24.69 -11.88 -17.23
C SER A 50 -24.81 -10.74 -16.22
N ASN A 51 -25.47 -9.65 -16.62
CA ASN A 51 -25.98 -8.61 -15.73
C ASN A 51 -27.10 -9.10 -14.77
N SER A 52 -27.27 -10.42 -14.56
CA SER A 52 -28.25 -10.96 -13.62
C SER A 52 -27.69 -10.91 -12.20
N ALA A 53 -27.63 -9.71 -11.63
CA ALA A 53 -27.12 -9.39 -10.29
C ALA A 53 -28.00 -9.87 -9.12
N THR A 54 -28.71 -10.99 -9.30
CA THR A 54 -29.64 -11.52 -8.29
C THR A 54 -29.09 -12.82 -7.71
N ASP A 55 -28.75 -12.78 -6.42
CA ASP A 55 -28.50 -13.90 -5.50
C ASP A 55 -27.12 -14.58 -5.51
N ALA A 56 -26.06 -13.82 -5.24
CA ALA A 56 -24.72 -14.36 -4.96
C ALA A 56 -24.57 -15.00 -3.55
N ASP A 57 -25.52 -14.80 -2.64
CA ASP A 57 -25.34 -15.16 -1.22
C ASP A 57 -25.72 -16.60 -0.83
N SER A 58 -26.25 -17.43 -1.75
CA SER A 58 -26.88 -18.71 -1.36
C SER A 58 -26.19 -20.00 -1.82
N ARG A 59 -25.01 -19.98 -2.47
CA ARG A 59 -24.43 -21.21 -3.06
C ARG A 59 -22.92 -21.42 -2.84
N LEU A 60 -22.43 -21.22 -1.62
CA LEU A 60 -21.09 -21.66 -1.22
C LEU A 60 -20.96 -23.19 -1.00
N GLY A 61 -21.97 -24.00 -1.35
CA GLY A 61 -22.01 -25.45 -1.04
C GLY A 61 -22.31 -26.39 -2.20
N GLN A 62 -22.44 -25.91 -3.45
CA GLN A 62 -22.63 -26.78 -4.62
C GLN A 62 -21.61 -26.44 -5.71
N GLU A 63 -20.42 -26.99 -5.57
CA GLU A 63 -19.39 -27.08 -6.61
C GLU A 63 -19.89 -27.97 -7.76
N ARG A 64 -20.78 -27.45 -8.60
CA ARG A 64 -20.80 -27.93 -9.99
C ARG A 64 -19.59 -27.32 -10.65
N THR A 65 -18.66 -28.18 -11.07
CA THR A 65 -17.48 -27.91 -11.90
C THR A 65 -17.88 -27.34 -13.27
N GLN A 66 -18.56 -26.20 -13.28
CA GLN A 66 -18.78 -25.43 -14.48
C GLN A 66 -17.41 -24.84 -14.83
N LYS A 67 -16.78 -25.41 -15.85
CA LYS A 67 -15.49 -24.99 -16.37
C LYS A 67 -15.56 -23.48 -16.63
N GLN A 68 -14.93 -22.69 -15.77
CA GLN A 68 -14.93 -21.25 -15.89
C GLN A 68 -14.15 -20.89 -17.15
N GLU A 69 -14.79 -20.17 -18.07
CA GLU A 69 -14.10 -19.72 -19.27
C GLU A 69 -13.06 -18.66 -18.90
N THR A 70 -11.88 -18.75 -19.50
CA THR A 70 -10.73 -17.87 -19.23
C THR A 70 -10.24 -17.21 -20.50
N PHE A 71 -9.56 -16.07 -20.36
CA PHE A 71 -8.84 -15.42 -21.44
C PHE A 71 -7.41 -15.09 -20.99
N GLU A 72 -6.50 -14.98 -21.96
CA GLU A 72 -5.10 -14.65 -21.75
C GLU A 72 -4.89 -13.13 -21.84
N TYR A 73 -4.06 -12.57 -20.96
CA TYR A 73 -3.63 -11.18 -21.00
C TYR A 73 -2.13 -11.06 -20.83
N SER A 74 -1.52 -10.05 -21.46
CA SER A 74 -0.11 -9.72 -21.34
C SER A 74 0.16 -8.71 -20.21
N TYR A 75 1.32 -8.80 -19.59
CA TYR A 75 1.85 -7.83 -18.63
C TYR A 75 3.37 -7.76 -18.74
N ASP A 76 3.94 -6.64 -18.30
CA ASP A 76 5.39 -6.45 -18.28
C ASP A 76 5.95 -6.69 -16.89
N CYS A 77 7.17 -7.19 -16.83
CA CYS A 77 7.91 -7.37 -15.60
C CYS A 77 9.39 -7.08 -15.75
N LEU A 78 10.04 -6.74 -14.64
CA LEU A 78 11.50 -6.74 -14.50
C LEU A 78 11.94 -8.10 -13.96
N THR A 79 12.98 -8.70 -14.52
CA THR A 79 13.53 -9.99 -14.09
C THR A 79 14.92 -9.83 -13.46
N PHE A 80 15.51 -10.90 -12.92
CA PHE A 80 16.84 -10.89 -12.30
C PHE A 80 16.96 -10.02 -11.05
N LEU A 81 15.90 -9.88 -10.27
CA LEU A 81 15.90 -9.13 -8.99
C LEU A 81 16.61 -9.85 -7.84
N THR A 82 16.74 -11.17 -7.85
CA THR A 82 17.57 -11.96 -6.91
C THR A 82 19.05 -11.55 -6.94
N SER A 83 19.48 -10.90 -8.02
CA SER A 83 20.81 -10.31 -8.09
C SER A 83 20.96 -9.00 -7.31
N LEU A 84 19.84 -8.34 -6.98
CA LEU A 84 19.82 -7.19 -6.10
C LEU A 84 20.20 -7.66 -4.69
N PRO A 85 21.04 -6.90 -3.99
CA PRO A 85 21.24 -7.14 -2.58
C PRO A 85 19.95 -7.07 -1.78
N GLU A 86 19.81 -7.93 -0.77
CA GLU A 86 18.64 -7.98 0.12
C GLU A 86 18.35 -6.62 0.77
N THR A 87 19.40 -5.83 1.02
CA THR A 87 19.33 -4.45 1.53
C THR A 87 18.38 -3.56 0.73
N PHE A 88 18.20 -3.79 -0.57
CA PHE A 88 17.32 -2.99 -1.44
C PHE A 88 15.93 -3.59 -1.65
N LEU A 89 15.72 -4.83 -1.22
CA LEU A 89 14.43 -5.48 -1.37
C LEU A 89 13.47 -4.93 -0.30
N PRO A 90 12.22 -4.59 -0.67
CA PRO A 90 11.19 -4.28 0.32
C PRO A 90 11.15 -5.39 1.36
N SER A 91 11.14 -5.01 2.65
CA SER A 91 11.32 -5.92 3.79
C SER A 91 10.65 -7.28 3.55
N PRO A 92 11.35 -8.41 3.78
CA PRO A 92 10.83 -9.76 3.65
C PRO A 92 9.84 -10.04 4.79
N ILE A 93 8.73 -9.31 4.82
CA ILE A 93 7.62 -9.61 5.70
C ILE A 93 6.88 -10.75 5.01
N ASP A 94 7.22 -11.97 5.45
CA ASP A 94 6.44 -13.21 5.36
C ASP A 94 6.48 -14.04 4.06
N SER A 95 7.53 -13.97 3.24
CA SER A 95 7.66 -14.87 2.07
C SER A 95 8.37 -16.18 2.40
N GLY A 96 7.67 -17.09 3.08
CA GLY A 96 8.19 -18.41 3.43
C GLY A 96 8.59 -19.33 2.27
N THR A 97 8.28 -19.05 0.99
CA THR A 97 8.44 -20.08 -0.06
C THR A 97 8.62 -19.62 -1.52
N SER A 98 8.94 -18.36 -1.84
CA SER A 98 9.11 -18.00 -3.26
C SER A 98 10.17 -16.94 -3.52
N ASP A 99 11.34 -17.40 -3.98
CA ASP A 99 12.43 -16.64 -4.61
C ASP A 99 11.98 -16.03 -5.94
N SER A 100 10.85 -15.32 -5.96
CA SER A 100 10.37 -14.71 -7.20
C SER A 100 11.34 -13.62 -7.62
N ASP A 101 12.09 -13.90 -8.68
CA ASP A 101 13.09 -13.04 -9.28
C ASP A 101 12.49 -11.88 -10.10
N THR A 102 11.19 -11.60 -9.94
CA THR A 102 10.39 -10.81 -10.88
C THR A 102 9.53 -9.74 -10.18
N LEU A 103 9.52 -8.53 -10.74
CA LEU A 103 8.65 -7.40 -10.34
C LEU A 103 7.71 -7.11 -11.49
N VAL A 104 6.41 -7.26 -11.25
CA VAL A 104 5.37 -6.89 -12.21
C VAL A 104 5.24 -5.37 -12.27
N ILE A 105 5.33 -4.82 -13.48
CA ILE A 105 5.15 -3.39 -13.73
C ILE A 105 3.65 -3.13 -13.81
N MET A 106 3.09 -2.54 -12.76
CA MET A 106 1.69 -2.13 -12.73
C MET A 106 1.47 -0.91 -13.63
N HIS A 107 0.27 -0.78 -14.20
CA HIS A 107 -0.14 0.37 -14.99
C HIS A 107 0.06 1.68 -14.21
N GLU A 108 -0.29 1.66 -12.92
CA GLU A 108 -0.14 2.81 -12.04
C GLU A 108 1.33 3.24 -11.86
N TYR A 109 2.29 2.31 -11.96
CA TYR A 109 3.71 2.66 -11.86
C TYR A 109 4.17 3.49 -13.07
N ALA A 110 3.69 3.12 -14.26
CA ALA A 110 3.97 3.88 -15.48
C ALA A 110 3.35 5.29 -15.39
N LEU A 111 2.09 5.38 -14.94
CA LEU A 111 1.41 6.67 -14.75
C LEU A 111 2.14 7.55 -13.73
N LEU A 112 2.61 6.99 -12.61
CA LEU A 112 3.37 7.73 -11.60
C LEU A 112 4.71 8.22 -12.16
N ILE A 113 5.44 7.40 -12.92
CA ILE A 113 6.68 7.85 -13.57
C ILE A 113 6.40 9.02 -14.53
N ASP A 114 5.36 8.90 -15.36
CA ASP A 114 5.00 9.94 -16.32
C ASP A 114 4.61 11.23 -15.60
N LEU A 115 3.84 11.15 -14.51
CA LEU A 115 3.48 12.29 -13.68
C LEU A 115 4.70 12.94 -13.03
N ILE A 116 5.58 12.13 -12.44
CA ILE A 116 6.78 12.59 -11.74
C ILE A 116 7.77 13.24 -12.71
N THR A 117 7.88 12.72 -13.94
CA THR A 117 8.91 13.14 -14.90
C THR A 117 8.43 14.24 -15.84
N TYR A 118 7.19 14.15 -16.33
CA TYR A 118 6.66 15.02 -17.39
C TYR A 118 5.34 15.69 -17.02
N GLY A 119 4.70 15.28 -15.93
CA GLY A 119 3.40 15.80 -15.52
C GLY A 119 3.49 17.06 -14.67
N TYR A 120 2.33 17.48 -14.15
CA TYR A 120 2.18 18.71 -13.36
C TYR A 120 2.93 18.73 -12.01
N ILE A 121 3.50 17.60 -11.60
CA ILE A 121 4.29 17.49 -10.37
C ILE A 121 5.80 17.46 -10.63
N CYS A 122 6.27 17.58 -11.89
CA CYS A 122 7.69 17.48 -12.22
C CYS A 122 8.54 18.50 -11.44
N ASP A 123 8.01 19.70 -11.24
CA ASP A 123 8.67 20.82 -10.54
C ASP A 123 8.33 20.88 -9.05
N VAL A 124 7.54 19.92 -8.55
CA VAL A 124 7.18 19.86 -7.13
C VAL A 124 8.32 19.23 -6.36
N ARG A 125 8.92 20.03 -5.46
CA ARG A 125 10.07 19.65 -4.64
C ARG A 125 9.81 18.43 -3.75
N ALA A 126 8.60 18.28 -3.23
CA ALA A 126 8.27 17.24 -2.25
C ALA A 126 6.99 16.51 -2.65
N THR A 127 7.05 15.19 -2.77
CA THR A 127 5.91 14.36 -3.15
C THR A 127 5.78 13.19 -2.19
N ALA A 128 4.62 13.06 -1.55
CA ALA A 128 4.24 11.85 -0.83
C ALA A 128 3.35 10.98 -1.71
N ILE A 129 3.68 9.70 -1.83
CA ILE A 129 2.89 8.69 -2.53
C ILE A 129 2.26 7.80 -1.48
N THR A 130 0.96 7.96 -1.29
CA THR A 130 0.16 7.21 -0.33
C THR A 130 -0.83 6.28 -1.02
N GLY A 131 -1.56 5.49 -0.24
CA GLY A 131 -2.54 4.53 -0.74
C GLY A 131 -2.65 3.34 0.20
N GLN A 132 -3.54 2.40 -0.11
CA GLN A 132 -3.83 1.26 0.75
C GLN A 132 -2.55 0.44 1.09
N PRO A 133 -2.37 -0.06 2.33
CA PRO A 133 -1.25 -0.95 2.65
C PRO A 133 -1.22 -2.19 1.75
N GLY A 134 -0.02 -2.66 1.41
CA GLY A 134 0.15 -3.91 0.66
C GLY A 134 -0.16 -3.88 -0.84
N ILE A 135 -0.46 -2.71 -1.43
CA ILE A 135 -0.76 -2.58 -2.88
C ILE A 135 0.48 -2.40 -3.77
N GLY A 136 1.68 -2.35 -3.21
CA GLY A 136 2.93 -2.25 -3.99
C GLY A 136 3.67 -0.90 -3.97
N LYS A 137 3.37 0.02 -3.04
CA LYS A 137 4.07 1.33 -2.97
C LYS A 137 5.59 1.21 -2.82
N SER A 138 6.08 0.38 -1.89
CA SER A 138 7.51 0.13 -1.73
C SER A 138 8.12 -0.51 -2.99
N THR A 139 7.36 -1.37 -3.67
CA THR A 139 7.75 -1.97 -4.96
C THR A 139 7.83 -0.91 -6.07
N PHE A 140 6.93 0.08 -6.08
CA PHE A 140 7.03 1.24 -6.96
C PHE A 140 8.31 2.03 -6.71
N LEU A 141 8.72 2.23 -5.44
CA LEU A 141 9.96 2.94 -5.13
C LEU A 141 11.20 2.21 -5.70
N LEU A 142 11.23 0.88 -5.60
CA LEU A 142 12.26 0.06 -6.23
C LEU A 142 12.23 0.19 -7.76
N TYR A 143 11.05 0.13 -8.37
CA TYR A 143 10.89 0.34 -9.81
C TYR A 143 11.39 1.72 -10.26
N LEU A 144 11.07 2.78 -9.50
CA LEU A 144 11.52 4.14 -9.75
C LEU A 144 13.04 4.27 -9.60
N LEU A 145 13.64 3.66 -8.58
CA LEU A 145 15.09 3.60 -8.39
C LEU A 145 15.77 2.99 -9.64
N LEU A 146 15.36 1.79 -10.05
CA LEU A 146 15.93 1.10 -11.21
C LEU A 146 15.75 1.91 -12.51
N HIS A 147 14.59 2.56 -12.69
CA HIS A 147 14.34 3.43 -13.83
C HIS A 147 15.34 4.60 -13.88
N ARG A 148 15.52 5.30 -12.75
CA ARG A 148 16.43 6.46 -12.66
C ARG A 148 17.90 6.08 -12.84
N LEU A 149 18.35 4.99 -12.22
CA LEU A 149 19.72 4.50 -12.37
C LEU A 149 20.01 4.13 -13.83
N SER A 150 19.05 3.50 -14.53
CA SER A 150 19.21 3.17 -15.95
C SER A 150 19.40 4.40 -16.85
N GLN A 151 18.95 5.56 -16.40
CA GLN A 151 19.06 6.85 -17.08
C GLN A 151 20.23 7.71 -16.57
N ARG A 152 21.10 7.16 -15.71
CA ARG A 152 22.21 7.89 -15.04
C ARG A 152 21.73 9.15 -14.32
N GLN A 153 20.58 9.09 -13.68
CA GLN A 153 20.05 10.23 -12.94
C GLN A 153 20.47 10.16 -11.46
N PRO A 154 21.09 11.22 -10.92
CA PRO A 154 21.46 11.28 -9.51
C PRO A 154 20.26 10.98 -8.61
N THR A 155 20.43 10.03 -7.69
CA THR A 155 19.35 9.50 -6.87
C THR A 155 19.88 9.18 -5.48
N ALA A 156 19.18 9.62 -4.45
CA ALA A 156 19.46 9.21 -3.07
C ALA A 156 18.37 8.26 -2.58
N LEU A 157 18.69 7.34 -1.68
CA LEU A 157 17.78 6.32 -1.19
C LEU A 157 17.89 6.14 0.32
N HIS A 158 16.74 6.12 1.01
CA HIS A 158 16.63 5.79 2.43
C HIS A 158 15.52 4.75 2.61
N LEU A 159 15.91 3.53 3.03
CA LEU A 159 15.01 2.39 3.18
C LEU A 159 14.88 1.94 4.64
N PRO A 160 13.77 1.27 5.01
CA PRO A 160 13.60 0.68 6.34
C PRO A 160 14.66 -0.36 6.72
N SER A 161 15.27 -1.02 5.74
CA SER A 161 16.38 -1.99 5.93
C SER A 161 17.69 -1.31 6.37
N THR A 162 17.84 -0.01 6.12
CA THR A 162 19.03 0.79 6.46
C THR A 162 18.63 2.02 7.29
N PRO A 163 18.04 1.85 8.49
CA PRO A 163 17.38 2.93 9.23
C PRO A 163 18.31 4.02 9.75
N HIS A 164 19.63 3.85 9.64
CA HIS A 164 20.66 4.77 10.12
C HIS A 164 21.53 5.34 9.00
N HIS A 165 21.23 5.00 7.74
CA HIS A 165 22.03 5.40 6.61
C HIS A 165 21.17 5.74 5.40
N TYR A 166 21.67 6.65 4.57
CA TYR A 166 21.15 6.87 3.22
C TYR A 166 22.26 6.60 2.19
N ILE A 167 21.86 6.30 0.96
CA ILE A 167 22.75 5.92 -0.13
C ILE A 167 22.60 6.95 -1.23
N VAL A 168 23.69 7.47 -1.78
CA VAL A 168 23.69 8.37 -2.94
C VAL A 168 24.27 7.64 -4.14
N PHE A 169 23.57 7.69 -5.27
CA PHE A 169 23.99 7.17 -6.57
C PHE A 169 24.11 8.33 -7.56
N ASP A 170 25.30 8.56 -8.14
CA ASP A 170 25.52 9.50 -9.22
C ASP A 170 26.75 9.12 -10.07
N ASP A 171 27.28 10.02 -10.90
CA ASP A 171 28.44 9.74 -11.74
C ASP A 171 29.74 9.41 -10.98
N GLU A 172 29.85 9.78 -9.70
CA GLU A 172 30.99 9.44 -8.83
C GLU A 172 30.94 7.99 -8.32
N GLY A 173 29.75 7.36 -8.35
CA GLY A 173 29.57 6.02 -7.82
C GLY A 173 28.36 5.91 -6.90
N ALA A 174 28.45 4.99 -5.95
CA ALA A 174 27.44 4.82 -4.91
C ALA A 174 28.05 4.84 -3.52
N ASP A 175 27.65 5.79 -2.68
CA ASP A 175 28.21 5.97 -1.34
C ASP A 175 27.15 5.98 -0.25
N VAL A 176 27.50 5.41 0.90
CA VAL A 176 26.65 5.30 2.08
C VAL A 176 27.05 6.35 3.09
N TYR A 177 26.06 7.09 3.59
CA TYR A 177 26.23 8.16 4.56
C TYR A 177 25.38 7.91 5.79
N ALA A 178 25.88 8.28 6.96
CA ALA A 178 25.05 8.31 8.18
C ALA A 178 24.00 9.43 8.10
N LEU A 179 22.88 9.29 8.82
CA LEU A 179 21.78 10.29 8.78
C LEU A 179 22.16 11.68 9.32
N ASP A 180 23.25 11.81 10.08
CA ASP A 180 23.80 13.07 10.58
C ASP A 180 24.89 13.67 9.65
N GLU A 181 25.33 12.92 8.63
CA GLU A 181 26.31 13.37 7.65
C GLU A 181 25.59 13.94 6.41
N ILE A 182 25.83 15.22 6.12
CA ILE A 182 25.24 15.92 4.98
C ILE A 182 26.20 15.88 3.79
N SER A 183 25.83 15.18 2.72
CA SER A 183 26.55 15.22 1.44
C SER A 183 26.11 16.40 0.56
N ASP A 184 27.06 17.09 -0.07
CA ASP A 184 26.77 18.15 -1.06
C ASP A 184 26.11 17.60 -2.32
N ARG A 185 26.35 16.32 -2.66
CA ARG A 185 25.78 15.61 -3.82
C ARG A 185 24.26 15.55 -3.81
N LEU A 186 23.64 15.60 -2.62
CA LEU A 186 22.18 15.62 -2.46
C LEU A 186 21.50 16.76 -3.23
N ARG A 187 22.19 17.88 -3.49
CA ARG A 187 21.64 19.04 -4.21
C ARG A 187 21.21 18.72 -5.65
N GLU A 188 21.71 17.64 -6.21
CA GLU A 188 21.38 17.17 -7.56
C GLU A 188 20.48 15.92 -7.53
N CYS A 189 20.35 15.28 -6.37
CA CYS A 189 19.62 14.03 -6.24
C CYS A 189 18.11 14.23 -6.12
N VAL A 190 17.37 13.33 -6.76
CA VAL A 190 16.02 12.97 -6.31
C VAL A 190 16.17 11.95 -5.19
N ALA A 191 15.74 12.33 -3.99
CA ALA A 191 15.77 11.49 -2.80
C ALA A 191 14.49 10.64 -2.71
N LEU A 192 14.69 9.33 -2.65
CA LEU A 192 13.67 8.30 -2.53
C LEU A 192 13.64 7.80 -1.09
N SER A 193 12.47 7.80 -0.46
CA SER A 193 12.31 7.31 0.92
C SER A 193 11.09 6.42 1.04
N ASP A 194 11.20 5.31 1.76
CA ASP A 194 10.05 4.48 2.12
C ASP A 194 9.83 4.57 3.63
N SER A 195 8.69 5.12 4.07
CA SER A 195 8.38 5.08 5.50
C SER A 195 7.90 3.69 5.89
N ALA A 196 8.52 3.15 6.94
CA ALA A 196 7.99 1.98 7.60
C ALA A 196 6.69 2.32 8.36
N PRO A 197 5.78 1.35 8.56
CA PRO A 197 4.68 1.51 9.51
C PRO A 197 5.22 1.73 10.93
N SER A 198 4.43 2.46 11.73
CA SER A 198 4.72 3.17 13.00
C SER A 198 5.34 2.39 14.17
N ASN A 199 5.83 1.17 13.97
CA ASN A 199 6.49 0.35 15.00
C ASN A 199 7.98 0.12 14.72
N ALA A 200 8.50 0.59 13.58
CA ALA A 200 9.93 0.56 13.29
C ALA A 200 10.59 1.85 13.79
N LEU A 201 11.87 1.78 14.14
CA LEU A 201 12.73 2.93 14.50
C LEU A 201 12.86 3.99 13.37
N VAL A 202 12.17 3.79 12.25
CA VAL A 202 12.23 4.66 11.07
C VAL A 202 11.22 5.79 11.26
N GLU A 203 11.71 7.02 11.09
CA GLU A 203 10.90 8.23 11.15
C GLU A 203 9.77 8.21 10.10
N GLU A 204 8.60 8.73 10.45
CA GLU A 204 7.46 8.86 9.51
C GLU A 204 7.71 9.90 8.41
N HIS A 205 8.80 10.66 8.49
CA HIS A 205 9.20 11.68 7.53
C HIS A 205 10.56 11.34 6.89
N PRO A 206 10.91 11.97 5.75
CA PRO A 206 12.25 11.84 5.17
C PRO A 206 13.29 12.32 6.18
N CYS A 207 14.52 11.78 6.09
CA CYS A 207 15.57 12.19 7.01
C CYS A 207 15.93 13.68 6.84
N ALA A 208 16.51 14.28 7.89
CA ALA A 208 16.86 15.70 7.90
C ALA A 208 17.78 16.13 6.74
N CYS A 209 18.71 15.24 6.32
CA CYS A 209 19.57 15.47 5.15
C CYS A 209 18.75 15.65 3.86
N PHE A 210 17.73 14.82 3.64
CA PHE A 210 16.86 14.94 2.47
C PHE A 210 16.03 16.23 2.51
N LEU A 211 15.38 16.50 3.64
CA LEU A 211 14.55 17.70 3.82
C LEU A 211 15.33 19.02 3.59
N SER A 212 16.59 19.04 4.01
CA SER A 212 17.44 20.24 3.91
C SER A 212 18.12 20.41 2.55
N ARG A 213 18.61 19.33 1.93
CA ARG A 213 19.53 19.42 0.79
C ARG A 213 19.05 18.78 -0.51
N ALA A 214 18.13 17.81 -0.47
CA ALA A 214 17.73 17.11 -1.70
C ALA A 214 17.08 18.06 -2.70
N ALA A 215 17.41 17.91 -3.99
CA ALA A 215 16.78 18.65 -5.08
C ALA A 215 15.28 18.41 -5.10
N ARG A 216 14.90 17.14 -4.91
CA ARG A 216 13.51 16.68 -4.85
C ARG A 216 13.38 15.48 -3.91
N ILE A 217 12.24 15.32 -3.29
CA ILE A 217 11.95 14.25 -2.34
C ILE A 217 10.69 13.52 -2.79
N ILE A 218 10.77 12.21 -2.89
CA ILE A 218 9.65 11.32 -3.17
C ILE A 218 9.62 10.28 -2.05
N GLN A 219 8.56 10.32 -1.26
CA GLN A 219 8.36 9.38 -0.16
C GLN A 219 7.16 8.47 -0.43
N THR A 220 7.30 7.17 -0.26
CA THR A 220 6.13 6.29 -0.11
C THR A 220 5.69 6.25 1.34
N ALA A 221 4.41 6.50 1.58
CA ALA A 221 3.83 6.60 2.91
C ALA A 221 2.58 5.72 3.07
N PRO A 222 2.32 5.15 4.27
CA PRO A 222 1.02 4.57 4.56
C PRO A 222 -0.08 5.64 4.43
N PRO A 223 -1.37 5.23 4.37
CA PRO A 223 -2.45 6.20 4.47
C PRO A 223 -2.45 6.75 5.90
N SER A 224 -1.79 7.89 6.10
CA SER A 224 -1.76 8.60 7.36
C SER A 224 -2.47 9.94 7.21
N THR A 225 -3.17 10.37 8.25
CA THR A 225 -3.98 11.59 8.18
C THR A 225 -3.23 12.86 8.55
N ASN A 226 -2.10 12.78 9.26
CA ASN A 226 -1.48 13.99 9.82
C ASN A 226 0.06 14.07 9.75
N SER A 227 0.79 12.96 9.85
CA SER A 227 2.26 13.03 9.96
C SER A 227 2.96 13.38 8.65
N ASP A 228 2.43 12.92 7.51
CA ASP A 228 2.95 13.31 6.20
C ASP A 228 2.69 14.80 5.89
N THR A 229 1.78 15.45 6.62
CA THR A 229 1.35 16.81 6.26
C THR A 229 2.34 17.89 6.70
N GLY A 230 3.11 17.68 7.76
CA GLY A 230 4.00 18.70 8.30
C GLY A 230 5.09 19.11 7.31
N TRP A 231 5.90 18.13 6.90
CA TRP A 231 7.03 18.36 6.01
C TRP A 231 6.58 18.63 4.57
N ILE A 232 5.51 17.96 4.08
CA ILE A 232 4.92 18.24 2.77
C ILE A 232 4.43 19.69 2.72
N LYS A 233 3.68 20.17 3.72
CA LYS A 233 3.20 21.58 3.75
C LYS A 233 4.35 22.56 3.80
N GLN A 234 5.37 22.30 4.63
CA GLN A 234 6.57 23.15 4.72
C GLN A 234 7.29 23.28 3.38
N LEU A 235 7.35 22.20 2.61
CA LEU A 235 7.98 22.16 1.29
C LEU A 235 7.03 22.49 0.13
N ARG A 236 5.78 22.89 0.41
CA ARG A 236 4.72 23.09 -0.60
C ARG A 236 4.60 21.91 -1.57
N GLY A 237 4.70 20.72 -1.01
CA GLY A 237 4.67 19.47 -1.73
C GLY A 237 3.27 19.04 -2.16
N SER A 238 3.23 17.90 -2.84
CA SER A 238 2.01 17.25 -3.32
C SER A 238 1.84 15.87 -2.69
N VAL A 239 0.59 15.47 -2.49
CA VAL A 239 0.24 14.10 -2.10
C VAL A 239 -0.42 13.42 -3.29
N LEU A 240 0.16 12.30 -3.73
CA LEU A 240 -0.40 11.41 -4.74
C LEU A 240 -0.98 10.19 -4.04
N VAL A 241 -2.16 9.77 -4.48
CA VAL A 241 -2.81 8.57 -3.96
C VAL A 241 -2.77 7.53 -5.05
N MET A 242 -1.99 6.48 -4.82
CA MET A 242 -1.85 5.37 -5.74
C MET A 242 -3.15 4.58 -5.79
N ALA A 243 -3.67 4.36 -6.99
CA ALA A 243 -4.86 3.54 -7.19
C ALA A 243 -4.63 2.09 -6.74
N LEU A 244 -5.73 1.37 -6.47
CA LEU A 244 -5.67 -0.06 -6.23
C LEU A 244 -5.30 -0.81 -7.52
N PRO A 245 -4.51 -1.89 -7.43
CA PRO A 245 -4.22 -2.71 -8.60
C PRO A 245 -5.52 -3.36 -9.10
N SER A 246 -5.59 -3.55 -10.41
CA SER A 246 -6.64 -4.36 -11.03
C SER A 246 -6.50 -5.83 -10.64
N GLU A 247 -7.58 -6.60 -10.74
CA GLU A 247 -7.55 -8.06 -10.51
C GLU A 247 -6.49 -8.75 -11.39
N ARG A 248 -6.26 -8.24 -12.60
CA ARG A 248 -5.26 -8.77 -13.55
C ARG A 248 -3.84 -8.50 -13.07
N GLU A 249 -3.55 -7.33 -12.51
CA GLU A 249 -2.23 -7.02 -11.96
C GLU A 249 -1.95 -7.87 -10.71
N VAL A 250 -2.95 -8.06 -9.84
CA VAL A 250 -2.86 -8.99 -8.71
C VAL A 250 -2.58 -10.41 -9.22
N GLY A 251 -3.34 -10.89 -10.21
CA GLY A 251 -3.14 -12.20 -10.83
C GLY A 251 -1.76 -12.37 -11.46
N ALA A 252 -1.23 -11.34 -12.10
CA ALA A 252 0.14 -11.35 -12.63
C ALA A 252 1.18 -11.48 -11.51
N VAL A 253 1.06 -10.71 -10.41
CA VAL A 253 1.97 -10.82 -9.25
C VAL A 253 1.89 -12.21 -8.63
N VAL A 254 0.68 -12.74 -8.47
CA VAL A 254 0.43 -14.09 -7.93
C VAL A 254 1.10 -15.16 -8.79
N LYS A 255 0.98 -15.06 -10.12
CA LYS A 255 1.65 -15.96 -11.05
C LYS A 255 3.18 -15.90 -10.89
N GLU A 256 3.75 -14.71 -10.82
CA GLU A 256 5.20 -14.54 -10.65
C GLU A 256 5.72 -15.05 -9.29
N LYS A 257 4.83 -15.15 -8.30
CA LYS A 257 5.12 -15.78 -7.00
C LYS A 257 4.95 -17.30 -7.01
N GLY A 258 4.59 -17.90 -8.14
CA GLY A 258 4.46 -19.36 -8.32
C GLY A 258 3.10 -19.93 -7.92
N TYR A 259 2.10 -19.07 -7.70
CA TYR A 259 0.74 -19.48 -7.38
C TYR A 259 -0.17 -19.47 -8.63
N ASP A 260 -1.33 -20.13 -8.53
CA ASP A 260 -2.34 -20.08 -9.60
C ASP A 260 -3.01 -18.69 -9.65
N PRO A 261 -2.89 -17.94 -10.77
CA PRO A 261 -3.56 -16.66 -10.91
C PRO A 261 -5.08 -16.75 -10.79
N LEU A 262 -5.72 -17.85 -11.18
CA LEU A 262 -7.19 -17.96 -11.14
C LEU A 262 -7.74 -17.97 -9.71
N ALA A 263 -7.05 -18.61 -8.78
CA ALA A 263 -7.40 -18.61 -7.35
C ALA A 263 -7.39 -17.18 -6.75
N SER A 264 -6.51 -16.30 -7.25
CA SER A 264 -6.41 -14.92 -6.76
C SER A 264 -7.66 -14.08 -7.01
N PHE A 265 -8.43 -14.37 -8.07
CA PHE A 265 -9.64 -13.60 -8.40
C PHE A 265 -10.74 -13.82 -7.36
N ALA A 266 -10.88 -15.04 -6.84
CA ALA A 266 -11.84 -15.33 -5.78
C ALA A 266 -11.51 -14.55 -4.50
N HIS A 267 -10.23 -14.54 -4.09
CA HIS A 267 -9.79 -13.78 -2.92
C HIS A 267 -9.88 -12.27 -3.15
N THR A 268 -9.53 -11.78 -4.34
CA THR A 268 -9.62 -10.36 -4.71
C THR A 268 -11.06 -9.85 -4.64
N ARG A 269 -12.02 -10.63 -5.16
CA ARG A 269 -13.46 -10.27 -5.10
C ARG A 269 -14.03 -10.33 -3.69
N LYS A 270 -13.52 -11.22 -2.85
CA LYS A 270 -13.99 -11.38 -1.47
C LYS A 270 -13.39 -10.35 -0.52
N TRP A 271 -12.08 -10.08 -0.66
CA TRP A 271 -11.28 -9.33 0.33
C TRP A 271 -10.67 -8.04 -0.21
N GLY A 272 -10.90 -7.71 -1.48
CA GLY A 272 -10.34 -6.55 -2.17
C GLY A 272 -8.97 -6.83 -2.82
N PRO A 273 -8.52 -5.95 -3.74
CA PRO A 273 -7.27 -6.11 -4.51
C PRO A 273 -6.02 -5.69 -3.72
N CYS A 274 -5.91 -6.08 -2.45
CA CYS A 274 -4.67 -5.90 -1.69
C CYS A 274 -3.70 -7.04 -2.04
N THR A 275 -2.70 -6.77 -2.89
CA THR A 275 -1.75 -7.77 -3.38
C THR A 275 -1.12 -8.60 -2.27
N ARG A 276 -0.63 -7.94 -1.21
CA ARG A 276 -0.06 -8.62 -0.03
C ARG A 276 -1.06 -9.60 0.60
N ARG A 277 -2.28 -9.15 0.92
CA ARG A 277 -3.29 -10.01 1.53
C ARG A 277 -3.65 -11.20 0.65
N VAL A 278 -3.79 -10.98 -0.65
CA VAL A 278 -4.12 -12.07 -1.59
C VAL A 278 -3.00 -13.12 -1.58
N LEU A 279 -1.74 -12.70 -1.56
CA LEU A 279 -0.61 -13.62 -1.40
C LEU A 279 -0.64 -14.34 -0.04
N ASP A 280 -0.93 -13.65 1.06
CA ASP A 280 -1.01 -14.25 2.41
C ASP A 280 -2.10 -15.33 2.49
N LEU A 281 -3.25 -15.09 1.83
CA LEU A 281 -4.35 -16.06 1.73
C LEU A 281 -3.94 -17.27 0.90
N LEU A 282 -3.30 -17.07 -0.25
CA LEU A 282 -2.82 -18.16 -1.09
C LEU A 282 -1.72 -18.97 -0.42
N HIS A 283 -0.82 -18.31 0.31
CA HIS A 283 0.21 -18.97 1.13
C HIS A 283 -0.43 -19.82 2.23
N SER A 284 -1.41 -19.26 2.95
CA SER A 284 -2.18 -19.99 3.96
C SER A 284 -2.93 -21.18 3.38
N SER A 285 -3.50 -21.03 2.18
CA SER A 285 -4.16 -22.12 1.44
C SER A 285 -3.20 -23.23 1.04
N ALA A 286 -1.97 -22.88 0.64
CA ALA A 286 -0.95 -23.86 0.27
C ALA A 286 -0.42 -24.63 1.50
N ALA A 287 -0.39 -23.98 2.68
CA ALA A 287 0.06 -24.60 3.92
C ALA A 287 -0.97 -25.57 4.51
N SER A 288 -2.23 -25.16 4.70
CA SER A 288 -3.34 -26.05 5.08
C SER A 288 -4.71 -25.37 4.98
N ASN A 289 -5.77 -26.14 4.72
CA ASN A 289 -7.15 -25.63 4.77
C ASN A 289 -7.50 -25.01 6.13
N THR A 290 -7.04 -25.60 7.23
CA THR A 290 -7.25 -25.06 8.58
C THR A 290 -6.62 -23.67 8.76
N GLN A 291 -5.43 -23.44 8.21
CA GLN A 291 -4.76 -22.14 8.28
C GLN A 291 -5.48 -21.09 7.42
N LEU A 292 -5.95 -21.47 6.23
CA LEU A 292 -6.79 -20.61 5.40
C LEU A 292 -8.08 -20.22 6.14
N GLU A 293 -8.82 -21.20 6.68
CA GLU A 293 -10.05 -20.95 7.44
C GLU A 293 -9.82 -20.04 8.65
N ASN A 294 -8.72 -20.24 9.38
CA ASN A 294 -8.36 -19.38 10.50
C ASN A 294 -8.06 -17.95 10.06
N THR A 295 -7.34 -17.79 8.95
CA THR A 295 -7.01 -16.48 8.36
C THR A 295 -8.29 -15.77 7.88
N GLU A 296 -9.17 -16.47 7.18
CA GLU A 296 -10.46 -15.92 6.73
C GLU A 296 -11.38 -15.58 7.89
N ARG A 297 -11.40 -16.40 8.96
CA ARG A 297 -12.16 -16.11 10.18
C ARG A 297 -11.64 -14.87 10.88
N MET A 298 -10.32 -14.69 10.95
CA MET A 298 -9.69 -13.49 11.49
C MET A 298 -10.07 -12.25 10.66
N LEU A 299 -9.96 -12.32 9.32
CA LEU A 299 -10.32 -11.22 8.43
C LEU A 299 -11.81 -10.87 8.53
N THR A 300 -12.69 -11.87 8.62
CA THR A 300 -14.14 -11.68 8.86
C THR A 300 -14.37 -10.89 10.13
N ARG A 301 -13.79 -11.32 11.26
CA ARG A 301 -13.93 -10.62 12.55
C ARG A 301 -13.43 -9.18 12.48
N ARG A 302 -12.29 -8.96 11.82
CA ARG A 302 -11.75 -7.60 11.61
C ARG A 302 -12.69 -6.76 10.75
N ALA A 303 -13.31 -7.33 9.70
CA ALA A 303 -14.26 -6.64 8.84
C ALA A 303 -15.57 -6.29 9.57
N GLU A 304 -16.09 -7.20 10.37
CA GLU A 304 -17.27 -6.96 11.20
C GLU A 304 -16.99 -5.85 12.22
N ARG A 305 -15.84 -5.91 12.91
CA ARG A 305 -15.43 -4.85 13.84
C ARG A 305 -15.24 -3.51 13.14
N ALA A 306 -14.61 -3.50 11.97
CA ALA A 306 -14.44 -2.30 11.14
C ALA A 306 -15.80 -1.70 10.76
N ALA A 307 -16.75 -2.54 10.33
CA ALA A 307 -18.09 -2.13 9.97
C ALA A 307 -18.81 -1.52 11.18
N VAL A 308 -18.70 -2.12 12.36
CA VAL A 308 -19.28 -1.58 13.60
C VAL A 308 -18.70 -0.21 13.92
N ASP A 309 -17.37 -0.09 13.97
CA ASP A 309 -16.69 1.16 14.34
C ASP A 309 -16.97 2.28 13.33
N ILE A 310 -16.86 1.98 12.03
CA ILE A 310 -17.11 2.94 10.96
C ILE A 310 -18.59 3.35 10.94
N CYS A 311 -19.52 2.40 10.99
CA CYS A 311 -20.95 2.74 10.98
C CYS A 311 -21.35 3.51 12.24
N ALA A 312 -20.88 3.13 13.43
CA ALA A 312 -21.19 3.84 14.67
C ALA A 312 -20.67 5.29 14.63
N SER A 313 -19.45 5.51 14.14
CA SER A 313 -18.85 6.85 14.05
C SER A 313 -19.67 7.83 13.20
N LEU A 314 -20.31 7.32 12.14
CA LEU A 314 -21.18 8.11 11.26
C LEU A 314 -22.47 8.56 11.95
N TYR A 315 -22.90 7.88 13.03
CA TYR A 315 -24.11 8.21 13.78
C TYR A 315 -23.84 9.01 15.06
N THR A 316 -22.73 8.78 15.75
CA THR A 316 -22.43 9.45 17.04
C THR A 316 -22.02 10.91 16.89
N HIS A 317 -21.58 11.31 15.70
CA HIS A 317 -21.27 12.69 15.37
C HIS A 317 -22.27 13.20 14.32
N PRO A 318 -23.51 13.56 14.70
CA PRO A 318 -24.42 14.27 13.81
C PRO A 318 -23.75 15.58 13.42
N THR A 319 -23.25 15.57 12.21
CA THR A 319 -22.24 16.48 11.67
C THR A 319 -22.89 17.77 11.21
N THR A 320 -23.26 18.60 12.17
CA THR A 320 -23.42 20.03 11.92
C THR A 320 -22.06 20.69 12.20
N GLY A 321 -21.30 20.98 11.14
CA GLY A 321 -20.10 21.84 11.20
C GLY A 321 -18.74 21.18 10.98
N LEU A 322 -18.59 19.86 11.06
CA LEU A 322 -17.32 19.19 10.74
C LEU A 322 -17.14 18.98 9.24
N THR A 323 -15.98 19.36 8.74
CA THR A 323 -15.48 19.03 7.40
C THR A 323 -15.31 17.51 7.26
N ASP A 324 -15.42 16.97 6.04
CA ASP A 324 -15.20 15.53 5.82
C ASP A 324 -13.75 15.10 6.11
N GLN A 325 -12.79 16.02 6.01
CA GLN A 325 -11.43 15.79 6.47
C GLN A 325 -11.41 15.54 7.98
N GLU A 326 -12.08 16.35 8.78
CA GLU A 326 -12.17 16.12 10.23
C GLU A 326 -12.91 14.82 10.57
N ARG A 327 -13.89 14.41 9.76
CA ARG A 327 -14.55 13.10 9.92
C ARG A 327 -13.62 11.95 9.61
N LEU A 328 -12.85 12.05 8.54
CA LEU A 328 -11.87 11.04 8.15
C LEU A 328 -10.70 11.01 9.15
N ASP A 329 -10.25 12.17 9.62
CA ASP A 329 -9.20 12.30 10.62
C ASP A 329 -9.69 11.74 11.95
N ALA A 330 -10.94 12.02 12.35
CA ALA A 330 -11.55 11.40 13.52
C ALA A 330 -11.71 9.88 13.34
N LEU A 331 -12.11 9.42 12.15
CA LEU A 331 -12.17 7.99 11.84
C LEU A 331 -10.78 7.38 11.98
N VAL A 332 -9.79 7.86 11.24
CA VAL A 332 -8.41 7.34 11.24
C VAL A 332 -7.75 7.45 12.62
N PHE A 333 -7.96 8.55 13.34
CA PHE A 333 -7.47 8.73 14.71
C PHE A 333 -8.12 7.73 15.67
N TYR A 334 -9.44 7.59 15.62
CA TYR A 334 -10.18 6.62 16.43
C TYR A 334 -9.79 5.16 16.13
N LEU A 335 -9.52 4.88 14.86
CA LEU A 335 -9.02 3.60 14.38
C LEU A 335 -7.57 3.32 14.85
N LYS A 336 -6.75 4.35 15.14
CA LYS A 336 -5.41 4.22 15.74
C LYS A 336 -5.42 4.14 17.28
N ASP A 337 -6.33 4.86 17.95
CA ASP A 337 -6.31 5.03 19.42
C ASP A 337 -6.87 3.83 20.20
N LYS A 338 -7.70 2.99 19.56
CA LYS A 338 -8.22 1.76 20.18
C LYS A 338 -7.29 0.54 20.07
N ASP A 339 -6.11 0.69 19.47
CA ASP A 339 -5.21 -0.42 19.15
C ASP A 339 -4.38 -0.90 20.36
N LYS A 340 -5.06 -1.59 21.29
CA LYS A 340 -4.41 -2.68 22.04
C LYS A 340 -4.27 -3.96 21.20
N ASP A 341 -4.95 -4.04 20.04
CA ASP A 341 -5.05 -5.26 19.21
C ASP A 341 -4.37 -5.16 17.82
N ASN A 342 -3.70 -4.05 17.46
CA ASN A 342 -3.04 -3.84 16.14
C ASN A 342 -3.96 -4.13 14.92
N ILE A 343 -5.20 -3.67 14.94
CA ILE A 343 -6.14 -3.85 13.82
C ILE A 343 -6.03 -2.66 12.86
N HIS A 344 -5.18 -2.82 11.84
CA HIS A 344 -5.10 -1.88 10.73
C HIS A 344 -6.31 -1.98 9.80
N TYR A 345 -7.36 -1.21 10.07
CA TYR A 345 -8.59 -1.20 9.26
C TYR A 345 -8.39 -0.82 7.78
N PHE A 346 -7.29 -0.13 7.46
CA PHE A 346 -6.90 0.18 6.08
C PHE A 346 -6.68 -1.06 5.21
N ASP A 347 -6.52 -2.21 5.84
CA ASP A 347 -6.54 -3.46 5.12
C ASP A 347 -7.93 -3.71 4.50
N LEU A 348 -9.01 -3.41 5.20
CA LEU A 348 -10.36 -3.86 4.82
C LEU A 348 -11.20 -2.79 4.13
N VAL A 349 -10.86 -1.52 4.33
CA VAL A 349 -11.50 -0.40 3.66
C VAL A 349 -10.47 0.40 2.88
N CYS A 350 -10.87 0.85 1.69
CA CYS A 350 -10.05 1.70 0.85
C CYS A 350 -10.41 3.16 1.14
N ILE A 351 -9.43 4.05 1.09
CA ILE A 351 -9.67 5.48 1.17
C ILE A 351 -9.18 6.09 -0.14
N ARG A 352 -10.03 6.90 -0.78
CA ARG A 352 -9.65 7.61 -2.00
C ARG A 352 -10.08 9.08 -1.94
N PRO A 353 -9.39 9.97 -2.67
CA PRO A 353 -9.85 11.34 -2.84
C PRO A 353 -11.26 11.36 -3.46
N ALA A 354 -12.12 12.25 -2.97
CA ALA A 354 -13.46 12.44 -3.50
C ALA A 354 -13.52 13.74 -4.31
N ARG A 355 -14.12 13.68 -5.52
CA ARG A 355 -14.44 14.90 -6.28
C ARG A 355 -15.77 15.46 -5.79
N ARG A 356 -15.79 16.73 -5.41
CA ARG A 356 -17.02 17.42 -5.02
C ARG A 356 -17.20 18.71 -5.80
N ILE A 357 -18.46 19.12 -5.91
CA ILE A 357 -18.81 20.40 -6.50
C ILE A 357 -18.48 21.46 -5.47
N VAL A 358 -17.39 22.19 -5.69
CA VAL A 358 -17.06 23.39 -4.93
C VAL A 358 -17.94 24.52 -5.46
N GLN A 359 -18.38 25.43 -4.59
CA GLN A 359 -19.28 26.55 -4.92
C GLN A 359 -18.98 27.14 -6.31
N GLY A 360 -19.96 27.09 -7.23
CA GLY A 360 -19.81 27.58 -8.61
C GLY A 360 -19.57 26.52 -9.69
N ASN A 361 -20.02 25.27 -9.52
CA ASN A 361 -19.92 24.17 -10.50
C ASN A 361 -18.49 23.66 -10.82
N ILE A 362 -17.46 24.15 -10.12
CA ILE A 362 -16.11 23.63 -10.29
C ILE A 362 -15.99 22.35 -9.47
N LYS A 363 -15.78 21.21 -10.15
CA LYS A 363 -15.47 19.94 -9.47
C LYS A 363 -14.02 19.98 -9.00
N GLY A 364 -13.81 20.31 -7.73
CA GLY A 364 -12.53 20.21 -7.05
C GLY A 364 -12.35 18.85 -6.36
N TRP A 365 -11.12 18.48 -6.06
CA TRP A 365 -10.84 17.40 -5.12
C TRP A 365 -10.96 17.98 -3.71
N GLU A 366 -12.10 17.74 -3.06
CA GLU A 366 -12.33 18.16 -1.69
C GLU A 366 -12.77 16.95 -0.86
N GLY A 367 -11.87 16.55 0.04
CA GLY A 367 -12.09 15.48 1.00
C GLY A 367 -11.73 14.09 0.49
N TRP A 368 -12.01 13.13 1.35
CA TRP A 368 -11.76 11.71 1.13
C TRP A 368 -13.05 10.94 1.32
N GLU A 369 -13.18 9.83 0.63
CA GLU A 369 -14.24 8.87 0.86
C GLU A 369 -13.69 7.51 1.22
N VAL A 370 -14.37 6.86 2.17
CA VAL A 370 -14.14 5.47 2.52
C VAL A 370 -14.92 4.62 1.51
N VAL A 371 -14.21 3.81 0.76
CA VAL A 371 -14.75 2.85 -0.20
C VAL A 371 -14.60 1.46 0.37
N VAL A 372 -15.73 0.78 0.58
CA VAL A 372 -15.74 -0.64 0.94
C VAL A 372 -15.64 -1.45 -0.36
N PRO A 373 -14.71 -2.41 -0.48
CA PRO A 373 -14.66 -3.31 -1.62
C PRO A 373 -16.01 -4.01 -1.84
N GLU A 374 -16.36 -4.26 -3.10
CA GLU A 374 -17.63 -4.90 -3.46
C GLU A 374 -17.75 -6.34 -2.93
N GLY A 375 -18.92 -6.95 -3.13
CA GLY A 375 -19.17 -8.35 -2.76
C GLY A 375 -19.29 -8.55 -1.25
N TYR A 376 -18.47 -9.44 -0.71
CA TYR A 376 -18.58 -9.91 0.67
C TYR A 376 -18.42 -8.77 1.70
N LEU A 377 -17.38 -7.94 1.54
CA LEU A 377 -17.12 -6.83 2.46
C LEU A 377 -18.26 -5.80 2.42
N LYS A 378 -18.76 -5.45 1.24
CA LYS A 378 -19.96 -4.61 1.11
C LYS A 378 -21.14 -5.17 1.90
N GLY A 379 -21.43 -6.47 1.77
CA GLY A 379 -22.50 -7.12 2.52
C GLY A 379 -22.31 -7.05 4.05
N VAL A 380 -21.08 -7.19 4.55
CA VAL A 380 -20.76 -7.01 5.99
C VAL A 380 -21.10 -5.59 6.45
N PHE A 381 -20.66 -4.58 5.70
CA PHE A 381 -20.92 -3.17 6.04
C PHE A 381 -22.39 -2.78 5.92
N GLU A 382 -23.10 -3.28 4.91
CA GLU A 382 -24.53 -3.01 4.71
C GLU A 382 -25.38 -3.62 5.83
N ARG A 383 -25.09 -4.85 6.26
CA ARG A 383 -25.78 -5.48 7.40
C ARG A 383 -25.61 -4.70 8.70
N GLU A 384 -24.41 -4.17 8.95
CA GLU A 384 -24.16 -3.38 10.15
C GLU A 384 -24.82 -2.00 10.06
N ARG A 385 -24.77 -1.34 8.89
CA ARG A 385 -25.50 -0.08 8.64
C ARG A 385 -26.99 -0.23 8.92
N ASP A 386 -27.60 -1.31 8.43
CA ASP A 386 -29.02 -1.62 8.68
C ASP A 386 -29.28 -1.92 10.16
N SER A 387 -28.37 -2.62 10.83
CA SER A 387 -28.46 -2.93 12.26
C SER A 387 -28.41 -1.67 13.12
N GLN A 388 -27.54 -0.71 12.78
CA GLN A 388 -27.46 0.60 13.45
C GLN A 388 -28.73 1.43 13.21
N TRP A 389 -29.24 1.45 11.97
CA TRP A 389 -30.49 2.13 11.64
C TRP A 389 -31.68 1.61 12.46
N ARG A 390 -31.79 0.28 12.62
CA ARG A 390 -32.82 -0.35 13.46
C ARG A 390 -32.67 -0.02 14.95
N ARG A 391 -31.43 0.05 15.46
CA ARG A 391 -31.15 0.46 16.85
C ARG A 391 -31.57 1.91 17.10
N GLY A 392 -31.25 2.82 16.19
CA GLY A 392 -31.63 4.24 16.29
C GLY A 392 -33.14 4.47 16.38
N ARG A 393 -33.95 3.75 15.57
CA ARG A 393 -35.43 3.87 15.63
C ARG A 393 -36.04 3.42 16.95
N ARG A 394 -35.46 2.42 17.62
CA ARG A 394 -35.98 1.96 18.92
C ARG A 394 -35.80 3.01 20.01
N ILE A 395 -34.71 3.77 19.96
CA ILE A 395 -34.43 4.82 20.95
C ILE A 395 -35.35 6.04 20.74
N GLY A 396 -35.71 6.36 19.50
CA GLY A 396 -36.62 7.48 19.19
C GLY A 396 -38.12 7.16 19.33
N GLY A 397 -38.50 5.89 19.50
CA GLY A 397 -39.90 5.45 19.50
C GLY A 397 -40.62 5.48 20.86
N ASP A 398 -39.88 5.61 21.96
CA ASP A 398 -40.46 5.68 23.33
C ASP A 398 -40.77 7.12 23.77
N GLY A 399 -40.58 8.11 22.89
CA GLY A 399 -40.96 9.51 23.11
C GLY A 399 -42.44 9.82 22.82
N GLY A 400 -43.33 8.86 23.06
CA GLY A 400 -44.78 9.02 22.93
C GLY A 400 -45.37 9.84 24.07
N GLU A 401 -45.69 11.09 23.74
CA GLU A 401 -46.75 11.97 24.25
C GLU A 401 -46.87 12.18 25.78
N VAL A 402 -46.37 13.33 26.23
CA VAL A 402 -46.93 14.09 27.36
C VAL A 402 -47.56 15.37 26.84
#